data_AF-A0A385L0U0-F1
#
_entry.id   AF-A0A385L0U0-F1
#
_cell.length_a   1.000
_cell.length_b   1.000
_cell.length_c   1.000
_cell.angle_alpha   90.00
_cell.angle_beta   90.00
_cell.angle_gamma   90.00
#
_symmetry.space_group_name_H-M   'P 1'
#
loop_
_entity.id
_entity.type
_entity.pdbx_description
1 polymer ?
#
loop_
_entity_poly.entity_id
_entity_poly.type
_entity_poly.pdbx_seq_one_letter_code
_entity_poly.pdbx_strand_id
1 'polypeptide(L)'
;MGFIIFIICIFVIFLIFKNFIKNKVNLKSAREDLAHIDVNSGNARPPSWIQNQHKVQEFYAILSALCNSRGIPKSLLDTFLNDKNTAKILLRYAGALETRGASFSDQAIAVADKIQNMCRLT
;
A
#
# COMPACT_ATOMS: atom_id res chain seq x y z
N MET A 1 -11.51 -31.64 -31.56
CA MET A 1 -11.55 -31.92 -30.10
C MET A 1 -10.46 -31.16 -29.32
N GLY A 2 -9.18 -31.19 -29.73
CA GLY A 2 -8.09 -30.51 -28.98
C GLY A 2 -8.21 -28.98 -28.87
N PHE A 3 -8.69 -28.30 -29.91
CA PHE A 3 -8.85 -26.83 -29.91
C PHE A 3 -9.91 -26.33 -28.92
N ILE A 4 -10.99 -27.10 -28.74
CA ILE A 4 -12.06 -26.78 -27.79
C ILE A 4 -11.55 -26.94 -26.35
N ILE A 5 -10.80 -28.02 -26.07
CA ILE A 5 -10.16 -28.24 -24.76
C ILE A 5 -9.17 -27.12 -24.44
N PHE A 6 -8.40 -26.66 -25.42
CA PHE A 6 -7.45 -25.55 -25.24
C PHE A 6 -8.14 -24.23 -24.85
N ILE A 7 -9.26 -23.88 -25.49
CA ILE A 7 -10.05 -22.69 -25.14
C ILE A 7 -10.62 -22.79 -23.73
N ILE A 8 -11.12 -23.97 -23.34
CA ILE A 8 -11.65 -24.21 -21.99
C ILE A 8 -10.54 -24.03 -20.94
N CYS A 9 -9.33 -24.57 -21.18
CA CYS A 9 -8.20 -24.41 -20.27
C CYS A 9 -7.80 -22.94 -20.07
N ILE A 10 -7.72 -22.14 -21.15
CA ILE A 10 -7.41 -20.70 -21.05
C ILE A 10 -8.49 -19.97 -20.24
N PHE A 11 -9.77 -20.30 -20.46
CA PHE A 11 -10.87 -19.67 -19.75
C PHE A 11 -10.85 -19.99 -18.24
N VAL A 12 -10.54 -21.23 -17.87
CA VAL A 12 -10.39 -21.64 -16.47
C VAL A 12 -9.22 -20.90 -15.80
N ILE A 13 -8.06 -20.80 -16.47
CA ILE A 13 -6.90 -20.05 -15.97
C ILE A 13 -7.28 -18.57 -15.78
N PHE A 14 -7.97 -17.96 -16.75
CA PHE A 14 -8.42 -16.58 -16.67
C PHE A 14 -9.36 -16.33 -15.48
N LEU A 15 -10.31 -17.22 -15.22
CA LEU A 15 -11.21 -17.12 -14.07
C LEU A 15 -10.47 -17.23 -12.73
N ILE A 16 -9.51 -18.14 -12.63
CA ILE A 16 -8.66 -18.28 -11.43
C ILE A 16 -7.88 -16.98 -11.21
N PHE A 17 -7.20 -16.46 -12.24
CA PHE A 17 -6.47 -15.19 -12.14
C PHE A 17 -7.37 -14.02 -11.71
N LYS A 18 -8.56 -13.89 -12.32
CA LYS A 18 -9.51 -12.83 -11.97
C LYS A 18 -9.96 -12.93 -10.51
N ASN A 19 -10.20 -14.14 -10.01
CA ASN A 19 -10.64 -14.34 -8.63
C ASN A 19 -9.50 -14.12 -7.62
N PHE A 20 -8.27 -14.49 -7.97
CA PHE A 20 -7.08 -14.18 -7.18
C PHE A 20 -6.87 -12.67 -7.03
N ILE A 21 -7.01 -11.91 -8.12
CA ILE A 21 -6.92 -10.46 -8.10
C ILE A 21 -8.03 -9.87 -7.21
N LYS A 22 -9.27 -10.32 -7.37
CA LYS A 22 -10.42 -9.81 -6.59
C LYS A 22 -10.27 -10.10 -5.09
N ASN A 23 -9.83 -11.30 -4.71
CA ASN A 23 -9.59 -11.63 -3.31
C ASN A 23 -8.43 -10.83 -2.72
N LYS A 24 -7.35 -10.60 -3.48
CA LYS A 24 -6.23 -9.78 -3.03
C LYS A 24 -6.64 -8.32 -2.83
N VAL A 25 -7.51 -7.79 -3.69
CA VAL A 25 -8.07 -6.43 -3.56
C VAL A 25 -8.96 -6.32 -2.33
N ASN A 26 -9.87 -7.28 -2.09
CA ASN A 26 -10.75 -7.27 -0.92
C ASN A 26 -9.99 -7.45 0.40
N LEU A 27 -8.94 -8.28 0.41
CA LEU A 27 -8.05 -8.41 1.57
C LEU A 27 -7.22 -7.15 1.79
N LYS A 28 -6.78 -6.48 0.71
CA LYS A 28 -6.08 -5.20 0.80
C LYS A 28 -7.00 -4.15 1.43
N SER A 29 -8.22 -3.98 0.93
CA SER A 29 -9.16 -2.97 1.47
C SER A 29 -9.50 -3.22 2.95
N ALA A 30 -9.80 -4.46 3.34
CA ALA A 30 -10.10 -4.76 4.75
C ALA A 30 -8.91 -4.51 5.69
N ARG A 31 -7.68 -4.74 5.23
CA ARG A 31 -6.47 -4.43 6.00
C ARG A 31 -6.24 -2.94 6.12
N GLU A 32 -6.50 -2.19 5.06
CA GLU A 32 -6.40 -0.73 5.03
C GLU A 32 -7.43 -0.10 5.98
N ASP A 33 -8.70 -0.51 5.93
CA ASP A 33 -9.76 -0.02 6.82
C ASP A 33 -9.41 -0.22 8.31
N LEU A 34 -8.93 -1.42 8.65
CA LEU A 34 -8.51 -1.72 10.03
C LEU A 34 -7.23 -0.97 10.43
N ALA A 35 -6.28 -0.77 9.49
CA ALA A 35 -5.08 0.03 9.74
C ALA A 35 -5.42 1.52 9.95
N HIS A 36 -6.44 2.04 9.25
CA HIS A 36 -6.97 3.38 9.48
C HIS A 36 -7.54 3.52 10.90
N ILE A 37 -8.29 2.53 11.37
CA ILE A 37 -8.84 2.50 12.74
C ILE A 37 -7.72 2.47 13.80
N ASP A 38 -6.68 1.65 13.61
CA ASP A 38 -5.56 1.58 14.57
C ASP A 38 -4.76 2.88 14.67
N VAL A 39 -4.57 3.56 13.55
CA VAL A 39 -3.85 4.84 13.52
C VAL A 39 -4.69 5.92 14.21
N ASN A 40 -6.00 5.96 13.96
CA ASN A 40 -6.90 6.93 14.58
C ASN A 40 -7.13 6.66 16.07
N SER A 41 -7.11 5.40 16.51
CA SER A 41 -7.20 5.01 17.92
C SER A 41 -5.87 5.14 18.69
N GLY A 42 -4.78 5.52 18.01
CA GLY A 42 -3.46 5.71 18.62
C GLY A 42 -2.69 4.42 18.93
N ASN A 43 -3.29 3.25 18.65
CA ASN A 43 -2.72 1.93 18.93
C ASN A 43 -1.73 1.43 17.86
N ALA A 44 -1.66 2.10 16.71
CA ALA A 44 -0.76 1.72 15.62
C ALA A 44 0.71 1.82 16.01
N ARG A 45 1.40 0.69 15.90
CA ARG A 45 2.85 0.56 16.12
C ARG A 45 3.62 1.02 14.88
N PRO A 46 4.86 1.54 15.05
CA PRO A 46 5.74 1.78 13.93
C PRO A 46 6.13 0.45 13.25
N PRO A 47 6.52 0.47 11.97
CA PRO A 47 6.91 -0.74 11.25
C PRO A 47 8.23 -1.28 11.80
N SER A 48 8.39 -2.61 11.74
CA SER A 48 9.55 -3.33 12.27
C SER A 48 10.88 -2.86 11.66
N TRP A 49 10.84 -2.45 10.40
CA TRP A 49 12.00 -2.00 9.64
C TRP A 49 12.41 -0.54 9.91
N ILE A 50 11.69 0.20 10.76
CA ILE A 50 11.95 1.64 10.98
C ILE A 50 13.34 1.95 11.54
N GLN A 51 13.95 1.00 12.26
CA GLN A 51 15.30 1.16 12.82
C GLN A 51 16.40 0.85 11.80
N ASN A 52 16.07 0.22 10.67
CA ASN A 52 17.02 -0.10 9.62
C ASN A 52 17.05 1.03 8.58
N GLN A 53 18.11 1.85 8.62
CA GLN A 53 18.27 3.02 7.74
C GLN A 53 18.19 2.65 6.25
N HIS A 54 18.77 1.51 5.84
CA HIS A 54 18.70 1.06 4.45
C HIS A 54 17.25 0.76 4.03
N LYS A 55 16.49 0.07 4.89
CA LYS A 55 15.07 -0.21 4.62
C LYS A 55 14.22 1.05 4.59
N VAL A 56 14.51 2.02 5.45
CA VAL A 56 13.83 3.32 5.46
C VAL A 56 14.08 4.07 4.15
N GLN A 57 15.34 4.11 3.68
CA GLN A 57 15.68 4.74 2.40
C GLN A 57 15.03 4.02 1.21
N GLU A 58 15.06 2.69 1.20
CA GLU A 58 14.38 1.86 0.19
C GLU A 58 12.87 2.17 0.16
N PHE A 59 12.23 2.25 1.32
CA PHE A 59 10.81 2.58 1.45
C PHE A 59 10.48 3.95 0.86
N TYR A 60 11.26 4.98 1.20
CA TYR A 60 11.04 6.33 0.67
C TYR A 60 11.31 6.43 -0.84
N ALA A 61 12.28 5.68 -1.36
CA ALA A 61 12.53 5.62 -2.80
C ALA A 61 11.33 5.04 -3.55
N ILE A 62 10.77 3.91 -3.07
CA ILE A 62 9.58 3.29 -3.63
C ILE A 62 8.38 4.24 -3.51
N LEU A 63 8.17 4.84 -2.32
CA LEU A 63 7.09 5.78 -2.07
C LEU A 63 7.15 6.99 -3.01
N SER A 64 8.35 7.57 -3.21
CA SER A 64 8.56 8.69 -4.11
C SER A 64 8.25 8.32 -5.56
N ALA A 65 8.66 7.13 -6.01
CA ALA A 65 8.35 6.65 -7.37
C ALA A 65 6.84 6.44 -7.57
N LEU A 66 6.16 5.88 -6.56
CA LEU A 66 4.70 5.68 -6.58
C LEU A 66 3.93 6.99 -6.56
N CYS A 67 4.36 7.98 -5.77
CA CYS A 67 3.71 9.28 -5.74
C CYS A 67 3.90 10.02 -7.07
N ASN A 68 5.11 9.97 -7.64
CA ASN A 68 5.41 10.57 -8.93
C ASN A 68 4.56 9.95 -10.06
N SER A 69 4.40 8.62 -10.09
CA SER A 69 3.56 7.95 -11.09
C SER A 69 2.07 8.29 -10.96
N ARG A 70 1.64 8.84 -9.82
CA ARG A 70 0.28 9.30 -9.54
C ARG A 70 0.10 10.80 -9.74
N GLY A 71 1.11 11.48 -10.28
CA GLY A 71 1.09 12.93 -10.53
C GLY A 71 1.26 13.78 -9.27
N ILE A 72 1.74 13.20 -8.16
CA ILE A 72 2.02 13.95 -6.92
C ILE A 72 3.44 14.51 -7.02
N PRO A 73 3.63 15.84 -7.04
CA PRO A 73 4.95 16.44 -7.12
C PRO A 73 5.81 16.07 -5.91
N LYS A 74 7.11 15.89 -6.12
CA LYS A 74 8.06 15.59 -5.04
C LYS A 74 8.02 16.64 -3.92
N SER A 75 7.89 17.92 -4.27
CA SER A 75 7.77 19.01 -3.29
C SER A 75 6.57 18.85 -2.36
N LEU A 76 5.43 18.37 -2.89
CA LEU A 76 4.23 18.14 -2.09
C LEU A 76 4.39 16.90 -1.20
N LEU A 77 5.01 15.83 -1.72
CA LEU A 77 5.39 14.67 -0.92
C LEU A 77 6.32 15.08 0.23
N ASP A 78 7.34 15.88 -0.06
CA ASP A 78 8.29 16.38 0.93
C ASP A 78 7.57 17.21 2.02
N THR A 79 6.54 17.99 1.68
CA THR A 79 5.70 18.69 2.66
C THR A 79 5.03 17.73 3.64
N PHE A 80 4.43 16.63 3.15
CA PHE A 80 3.81 15.63 4.03
C PHE A 80 4.82 14.85 4.88
N LEU A 81 6.02 14.61 4.35
CA LEU A 81 7.07 13.89 5.06
C LEU A 81 7.84 14.78 6.05
N ASN A 82 7.92 16.08 5.80
CA ASN A 82 8.55 17.05 6.71
C ASN A 82 7.64 17.43 7.88
N ASP A 83 6.32 17.33 7.72
CA ASP A 83 5.41 17.43 8.86
C ASP A 83 5.52 16.18 9.76
N LYS A 84 6.08 16.38 10.96
CA LYS A 84 6.34 15.30 11.93
C LYS A 84 5.08 14.50 12.28
N ASN A 85 3.92 15.15 12.35
CA ASN A 85 2.67 14.47 12.67
C ASN A 85 2.20 13.62 11.50
N THR A 86 2.15 14.17 10.28
CA THR A 86 1.77 13.44 9.07
C THR A 86 2.73 12.29 8.79
N ALA A 87 4.04 12.51 8.86
CA ALA A 87 5.04 11.46 8.68
C ALA A 87 4.86 10.32 9.69
N LYS A 88 4.62 10.65 10.97
CA LYS A 88 4.34 9.66 12.02
C LYS A 88 3.06 8.87 11.73
N ILE A 89 1.99 9.52 11.25
CA ILE A 89 0.72 8.88 10.88
C ILE A 89 0.93 7.92 9.69
N LEU A 90 1.69 8.32 8.68
CA LEU A 90 1.98 7.51 7.49
C LEU A 90 2.84 6.29 7.85
N LEU A 91 3.87 6.48 8.68
CA LEU A 91 4.72 5.38 9.13
C LEU A 91 3.96 4.40 10.04
N ARG A 92 3.16 4.91 10.99
CA ARG A 92 2.28 4.06 11.81
C ARG A 92 1.25 3.30 10.99
N TYR A 93 0.76 3.90 9.91
CA TYR A 93 -0.11 3.21 8.97
C TYR A 93 0.61 2.03 8.29
N ALA A 94 1.86 2.23 7.85
CA ALA A 94 2.69 1.12 7.34
C ALA A 94 2.91 0.00 8.38
N GLY A 95 3.18 0.35 9.64
CA GLY A 95 3.33 -0.64 10.72
C GLY A 95 2.04 -1.38 11.08
N ALA A 96 0.90 -0.69 11.03
CA ALA A 96 -0.42 -1.32 11.21
C ALA A 96 -0.75 -2.30 10.07
N LEU A 97 -0.35 -1.99 8.84
CA LEU A 97 -0.45 -2.88 7.69
C LEU A 97 0.49 -4.09 7.81
N GLU A 98 1.72 -3.88 8.25
CA GLU A 98 2.69 -4.94 8.50
C GLU A 98 2.17 -5.95 9.53
N THR A 99 1.60 -5.47 10.64
CA THR A 99 0.99 -6.32 11.69
C THR A 99 -0.13 -7.21 11.12
N ARG A 100 -0.75 -6.79 10.01
CA ARG A 100 -1.81 -7.53 9.31
C ARG A 100 -1.28 -8.38 8.14
N GLY A 101 0.04 -8.54 8.03
CA GLY A 101 0.70 -9.34 7.01
C GLY A 101 0.78 -8.68 5.63
N ALA A 102 0.76 -7.34 5.56
CA ALA A 102 1.08 -6.64 4.31
C ALA A 102 2.58 -6.73 4.02
N SER A 103 2.93 -7.04 2.77
CA SER A 103 4.33 -7.03 2.33
C SER A 103 4.91 -5.61 2.34
N PHE A 104 6.23 -5.47 2.37
CA PHE A 104 6.92 -4.18 2.34
C PHE A 104 6.47 -3.29 1.17
N SER A 105 6.33 -3.88 -0.03
CA SER A 105 5.84 -3.15 -1.21
C SER A 105 4.36 -2.78 -1.09
N ASP A 106 3.52 -3.66 -0.54
CA ASP A 106 2.09 -3.35 -0.31
C ASP A 106 1.93 -2.20 0.69
N GLN A 107 2.79 -2.13 1.71
CA GLN A 107 2.82 -1.01 2.66
C GLN A 107 3.13 0.31 1.94
N ALA A 108 4.12 0.34 1.05
CA ALA A 108 4.49 1.54 0.29
C ALA A 108 3.36 1.97 -0.67
N ILE A 109 2.70 1.02 -1.34
CA ILE A 109 1.54 1.27 -2.20
C ILE A 109 0.39 1.87 -1.40
N ALA A 110 0.04 1.28 -0.26
CA ALA A 110 -1.06 1.75 0.58
C ALA A 110 -0.76 3.13 1.19
N VAL A 111 0.48 3.41 1.58
CA VAL A 111 0.89 4.74 2.04
C VAL A 111 0.78 5.75 0.89
N ALA A 112 1.21 5.41 -0.32
CA ALA A 112 1.01 6.27 -1.48
C ALA A 112 -0.49 6.51 -1.77
N ASP A 113 -1.34 5.50 -1.59
CA ASP A 113 -2.80 5.60 -1.77
C ASP A 113 -3.37 6.63 -0.77
N LYS A 114 -2.91 6.55 0.48
CA LYS A 114 -3.28 7.50 1.53
C LYS A 114 -2.81 8.92 1.23
N ILE A 115 -1.59 9.12 0.74
CA ILE A 115 -1.09 10.46 0.36
C ILE A 115 -1.93 11.04 -0.78
N GLN A 116 -2.25 10.24 -1.80
CA GLN A 116 -3.12 10.68 -2.89
C GLN A 116 -4.49 11.13 -2.38
N ASN A 117 -5.07 10.41 -1.41
CA ASN A 117 -6.34 10.78 -0.80
C ASN A 117 -6.24 12.09 0.01
N MET A 118 -5.14 12.32 0.73
CA MET A 118 -4.90 13.59 1.41
C MET A 118 -4.81 14.76 0.41
N CYS A 119 -4.12 14.56 -0.73
CA CYS A 119 -4.05 15.57 -1.79
C CYS A 119 -5.43 15.91 -2.40
N ARG A 120 -6.35 14.94 -2.48
CA ARG A 120 -7.71 15.15 -3.02
C ARG A 120 -8.63 15.92 -2.08
N LEU A 121 -8.30 15.95 -0.79
CA LEU A 121 -9.07 16.63 0.25
C LEU A 121 -8.52 18.04 0.55
N THR A 122 -7.43 18.44 -0.11
CA THR A 122 -6.80 19.77 -0.02
C THR A 122 -7.19 20.59 -1.24
#